data_AF-A0A352SSD1-F1
#
_entry.id   AF-A0A352SSD1-F1
#
_cell.length_a   1.000
_cell.length_b   1.000
_cell.length_c   1.000
_cell.angle_alpha   90.00
_cell.angle_beta   90.00
_cell.angle_gamma   90.00
#
_symmetry.space_group_name_H-M   'P 1'
#
loop_
_entity.id
_entity.type
_entity.pdbx_description
1 polymer ?
#
loop_
_entity_poly.entity_id
_entity_poly.type
_entity_poly.pdbx_seq_one_letter_code
_entity_poly.pdbx_strand_id
1 'polypeptide(L)'
;NDLETAEAAFAEFRTLHPGNEREADALFWLGRIQYLRQQYERAAITFSEFSRIYPDDARIGDTTLLIAESVSKFAPAEQACTIYRELPNLVAAPTDQFTAKLAALSKAANCGS
;
A
#
# COMPACT_ATOMS: atom_id res chain seq x y z
N ASN A 1 1.38 -24.17 1.79
CA ASN A 1 1.52 -22.91 1.04
C ASN A 1 1.82 -21.83 2.05
N ASP A 2 3.09 -21.43 2.17
CA ASP A 2 3.60 -20.70 3.34
C ASP A 2 3.07 -19.26 3.44
N LEU A 3 2.71 -18.65 2.30
CA LEU A 3 2.17 -17.29 2.28
C LEU A 3 0.80 -17.17 2.93
N GLU A 4 -0.02 -18.23 2.86
CA GLU A 4 -1.34 -18.23 3.49
C GLU A 4 -1.23 -18.34 5.00
N THR A 5 -0.35 -19.22 5.48
CA THR A 5 -0.02 -19.33 6.90
C THR A 5 0.58 -18.03 7.44
N ALA A 6 1.48 -17.39 6.67
CA ALA A 6 2.06 -16.11 7.05
C ALA A 6 1.02 -14.99 7.11
N GLU A 7 0.09 -14.91 6.14
CA GLU A 7 -0.99 -13.94 6.17
C GLU A 7 -1.85 -14.08 7.43
N ALA A 8 -2.24 -15.32 7.76
CA ALA A 8 -3.03 -15.62 8.95
C ALA A 8 -2.27 -15.25 10.24
N ALA A 9 -0.98 -15.56 10.32
CA ALA A 9 -0.15 -15.24 11.48
C ALA A 9 0.01 -13.73 11.70
N PHE A 10 0.22 -12.93 10.65
CA PHE A 10 0.29 -11.48 10.79
C PHE A 10 -1.07 -10.85 11.11
N ALA A 11 -2.16 -11.38 10.55
CA ALA A 11 -3.51 -10.94 10.90
C ALA A 11 -3.82 -11.24 12.38
N GLU A 12 -3.48 -12.43 12.88
CA GLU A 12 -3.65 -12.83 14.27
C GLU A 12 -2.74 -12.04 15.23
N PHE A 13 -1.48 -11.79 14.85
CA PHE A 13 -0.58 -10.97 15.66
C PHE A 13 -1.20 -9.59 15.97
N ARG A 14 -1.83 -8.96 14.98
CA ARG A 14 -2.49 -7.65 15.15
C ARG A 14 -3.70 -7.70 16.07
N THR A 15 -4.40 -8.82 16.15
CA THR A 15 -5.57 -8.96 17.05
C THR A 15 -5.16 -9.29 18.48
N LEU A 16 -4.11 -10.10 18.65
CA LEU A 16 -3.65 -10.57 19.96
C LEU A 16 -2.69 -9.60 20.66
N HIS A 17 -2.02 -8.73 19.91
CA HIS A 17 -0.98 -7.83 20.45
C HIS A 17 -1.21 -6.35 20.13
N PRO A 18 -2.37 -5.77 20.51
CA PRO A 18 -2.61 -4.35 20.33
C PRO A 18 -1.60 -3.50 21.12
N GLY A 19 -1.08 -2.42 20.52
CA GLY A 19 -0.07 -1.51 21.07
C GLY A 19 1.35 -2.06 21.10
N ASN A 20 1.63 -3.22 20.49
CA ASN A 20 2.98 -3.77 20.41
C ASN A 20 3.89 -2.91 19.50
N GLU A 21 5.18 -2.81 19.83
CA GLU A 21 6.16 -2.06 19.02
C GLU A 21 6.26 -2.56 17.56
N ARG A 22 5.89 -3.81 17.29
CA ARG A 22 5.94 -4.45 15.97
C ARG A 22 4.65 -4.37 15.17
N GLU A 23 3.63 -3.65 15.65
CA GLU A 23 2.36 -3.54 14.92
C GLU A 23 2.53 -2.95 13.51
N ALA A 24 3.38 -1.92 13.38
CA ALA A 24 3.69 -1.34 12.08
C ALA A 24 4.32 -2.38 11.15
N ASP A 25 5.28 -3.16 11.65
CA ASP A 25 5.91 -4.24 10.88
C ASP A 25 4.90 -5.32 10.47
N ALA A 26 4.04 -5.74 11.40
CA ALA A 26 3.02 -6.73 11.12
C ALA A 26 2.05 -6.27 10.04
N LEU A 27 1.63 -5.00 10.09
CA LEU A 27 0.74 -4.42 9.09
C LEU A 27 1.41 -4.26 7.73
N PHE A 28 2.68 -3.83 7.71
CA PHE A 28 3.48 -3.77 6.49
C PHE A 28 3.61 -5.15 5.84
N TRP A 29 4.02 -6.16 6.60
CA TRP A 29 4.21 -7.53 6.07
C TRP A 29 2.89 -8.17 5.64
N LEU A 30 1.80 -7.92 6.36
CA LEU A 30 0.46 -8.36 5.96
C LEU A 30 0.11 -7.84 4.56
N GLY A 31 0.29 -6.54 4.30
CA GLY A 31 0.05 -5.94 2.99
C GLY A 31 0.96 -6.54 1.91
N ARG A 32 2.24 -6.77 2.22
CA ARG A 32 3.21 -7.39 1.30
C ARG A 32 2.80 -8.81 0.92
N ILE A 33 2.36 -9.61 1.89
CA ILE A 33 1.92 -10.99 1.64
C ILE A 33 0.64 -10.99 0.81
N GLN A 34 -0.32 -10.12 1.11
CA GLN A 34 -1.53 -9.96 0.29
C GLN A 34 -1.18 -9.61 -1.15
N TYR A 35 -0.24 -8.68 -1.36
CA TYR A 35 0.26 -8.33 -2.69
C TYR A 35 0.90 -9.53 -3.41
N LEU A 36 1.77 -10.29 -2.73
CA LEU A 36 2.41 -11.49 -3.28
C LEU A 36 1.39 -12.59 -3.62
N ARG A 37 0.30 -12.67 -2.86
CA ARG A 37 -0.84 -13.54 -3.13
C ARG A 37 -1.81 -12.97 -4.19
N GLN A 38 -1.46 -11.86 -4.85
CA GLN A 38 -2.26 -11.17 -5.86
C GLN A 38 -3.61 -10.65 -5.35
N GLN A 39 -3.75 -10.49 -4.04
CA GLN A 39 -4.93 -9.94 -3.39
C GLN A 39 -4.81 -8.41 -3.36
N TYR A 40 -4.70 -7.80 -4.54
CA TYR A 40 -4.29 -6.40 -4.69
C TYR A 40 -5.24 -5.42 -4.02
N GLU A 41 -6.56 -5.66 -4.06
CA GLU A 41 -7.53 -4.81 -3.36
C GLU A 41 -7.30 -4.84 -1.84
N ARG A 42 -7.11 -6.03 -1.26
CA ARG A 42 -6.80 -6.18 0.17
C ARG A 42 -5.46 -5.54 0.51
N ALA A 43 -4.45 -5.71 -0.34
CA ALA A 43 -3.14 -5.08 -0.15
C ALA A 43 -3.25 -3.55 -0.13
N ALA A 44 -3.99 -2.95 -1.07
CA ALA A 44 -4.23 -1.51 -1.11
C ALA A 44 -4.92 -1.01 0.16
N ILE A 45 -5.92 -1.74 0.66
CA ILE A 45 -6.61 -1.41 1.93
C ILE A 45 -5.63 -1.47 3.11
N THR A 46 -4.86 -2.55 3.21
CA THR A 46 -3.89 -2.75 4.31
C THR A 46 -2.79 -1.69 4.31
N PHE A 47 -2.26 -1.32 3.14
CA PHE A 47 -1.26 -0.24 3.05
C PHE A 47 -1.87 1.15 3.28
N SER A 48 -3.13 1.37 2.92
CA SER A 48 -3.85 2.61 3.27
C SER A 48 -4.07 2.70 4.78
N GLU A 49 -4.38 1.58 5.44
CA GLU A 49 -4.44 1.51 6.89
C GLU A 49 -3.09 1.83 7.52
N PHE A 50 -2.00 1.26 7.00
CA PHE A 50 -0.64 1.57 7.44
C PHE A 50 -0.37 3.07 7.35
N SER A 51 -0.68 3.68 6.21
CA SER A 51 -0.42 5.11 5.98
C SER A 51 -1.23 6.02 6.91
N ARG A 52 -2.43 5.59 7.31
CA ARG A 52 -3.27 6.31 8.26
C ARG A 52 -2.79 6.17 9.71
N ILE A 53 -2.34 4.98 10.12
CA ILE A 53 -1.96 4.71 11.51
C ILE A 53 -0.52 5.16 11.80
N TYR A 54 0.38 5.04 10.82
CA TYR A 54 1.80 5.31 10.97
C TYR A 54 2.30 6.36 9.95
N PRO A 55 1.72 7.58 9.89
CA PRO A 55 2.02 8.57 8.85
C PRO A 55 3.46 9.07 8.85
N ASP A 56 4.20 8.90 9.95
CA ASP A 56 5.60 9.30 10.09
C ASP A 56 6.59 8.12 9.92
N ASP A 57 6.10 6.91 9.60
CA ASP A 57 6.98 5.76 9.37
C ASP A 57 7.82 5.94 8.11
N ALA A 58 9.10 5.57 8.18
CA ALA A 58 10.05 5.72 7.08
C ALA A 58 9.61 5.01 5.78
N ARG A 59 8.71 4.03 5.87
CA ARG A 59 8.18 3.26 4.75
C ARG A 59 7.00 3.92 4.04
N ILE A 60 6.53 5.08 4.48
CA ILE A 60 5.32 5.72 3.92
C ILE A 60 5.41 5.97 2.41
N GLY A 61 6.57 6.37 1.90
CA GLY A 61 6.77 6.48 0.45
C GLY A 61 6.62 5.14 -0.28
N ASP A 62 7.19 4.07 0.27
CA ASP A 62 7.15 2.73 -0.31
C ASP A 62 5.75 2.12 -0.22
N THR A 63 5.06 2.24 0.91
CA THR A 63 3.69 1.74 1.08
C THR A 63 2.73 2.51 0.19
N THR A 64 2.93 3.81 0.01
CA THR A 64 2.14 4.63 -0.91
C THR A 64 2.31 4.18 -2.36
N LEU A 65 3.53 3.83 -2.79
CA LEU A 65 3.74 3.21 -4.10
C LEU A 65 3.10 1.83 -4.21
N LEU A 66 3.14 1.03 -3.15
CA LEU A 66 2.46 -0.28 -3.14
C LEU A 66 0.94 -0.14 -3.22
N ILE A 67 0.35 0.92 -2.66
CA ILE A 67 -1.07 1.27 -2.92
C ILE A 67 -1.26 1.53 -4.41
N ALA A 68 -0.44 2.40 -5.02
CA ALA A 68 -0.55 2.74 -6.44
C ALA A 68 -0.41 1.49 -7.34
N GLU A 69 0.60 0.68 -7.10
CA GLU A 69 0.85 -0.56 -7.84
C GLU A 69 -0.31 -1.54 -7.67
N SER A 70 -0.84 -1.69 -6.45
CA SER A 70 -2.00 -2.55 -6.19
C SER A 70 -3.24 -2.07 -6.96
N VAL A 71 -3.54 -0.77 -6.89
CA VAL A 71 -4.66 -0.13 -7.60
C VAL A 71 -4.56 -0.37 -9.11
N SER A 72 -3.36 -0.31 -9.69
CA SER A 72 -3.13 -0.60 -11.11
C SER A 72 -3.56 -2.01 -11.56
N LYS A 73 -3.73 -2.95 -10.62
CA LYS A 73 -4.05 -4.36 -10.90
C LYS A 73 -5.54 -4.67 -10.86
N PHE A 74 -6.37 -3.85 -10.22
CA PHE A 74 -7.79 -4.15 -10.04
C PHE A 74 -8.73 -2.98 -10.33
N ALA A 75 -8.28 -1.73 -10.16
CA ALA A 75 -9.17 -0.58 -10.26
C ALA A 75 -9.41 -0.19 -11.73
N PRO A 76 -10.64 0.20 -12.10
CA PRO A 76 -10.89 0.88 -13.36
C PRO A 76 -10.01 2.13 -13.51
N ALA A 77 -9.61 2.45 -14.74
CA ALA A 77 -8.67 3.54 -15.04
C ALA A 77 -9.08 4.88 -14.39
N GLU A 78 -10.35 5.28 -14.50
CA GLU A 78 -10.85 6.54 -13.89
C GLU A 78 -10.70 6.57 -12.37
N GLN A 79 -10.96 5.44 -11.71
CA GLN A 79 -10.81 5.31 -10.26
C GLN A 79 -9.34 5.34 -9.87
N ALA A 80 -8.48 4.63 -10.61
CA ALA A 80 -7.03 4.65 -10.41
C ALA A 80 -6.47 6.08 -10.52
N CYS A 81 -6.89 6.85 -11.53
CA CYS A 81 -6.48 8.24 -11.71
C CYS A 81 -6.92 9.17 -10.58
N THR A 82 -8.09 8.91 -10.00
CA THR A 82 -8.55 9.64 -8.80
C THR A 82 -7.67 9.32 -7.61
N ILE A 83 -7.37 8.04 -7.37
CA ILE A 83 -6.50 7.62 -6.27
C ILE A 83 -5.09 8.18 -6.44
N TYR A 84 -4.48 8.06 -7.63
CA TYR A 84 -3.10 8.52 -7.86
C TYR A 84 -2.90 10.02 -7.63
N ARG A 85 -3.93 10.85 -7.81
CA ARG A 85 -3.84 12.29 -7.48
C ARG A 85 -3.74 12.56 -5.98
N GLU A 86 -4.32 11.69 -5.16
CA GLU A 86 -4.34 11.87 -3.71
C GLU A 86 -3.10 11.28 -3.02
N LEU A 87 -2.48 10.25 -3.61
CA LEU A 87 -1.34 9.56 -3.01
C LEU A 87 -0.15 10.46 -2.62
N PRO A 88 0.24 11.51 -3.39
CA PRO A 88 1.30 12.42 -2.97
C PRO A 88 1.01 13.12 -1.63
N ASN A 89 -0.26 13.31 -1.27
CA ASN A 89 -0.64 13.96 -0.02
C ASN A 89 -0.31 13.11 1.22
N LEU A 90 -0.06 11.81 1.03
CA LEU A 90 0.34 10.90 2.11
C LEU A 90 1.83 10.97 2.45
N VAL A 91 2.66 11.55 1.57
CA VAL A 91 4.12 11.54 1.71
C VAL A 91 4.62 12.95 1.99
N ALA A 92 5.12 13.21 3.19
CA ALA A 92 5.53 14.55 3.63
C ALA A 92 6.65 15.16 2.75
N ALA A 93 7.58 14.34 2.27
CA ALA A 93 8.67 14.75 1.37
C ALA A 93 8.84 13.72 0.24
N PRO A 94 8.05 13.80 -0.84
CA PRO A 94 8.14 12.87 -1.96
C PRO A 94 9.51 12.95 -2.63
N THR A 95 10.14 11.80 -2.87
CA THR A 95 11.41 11.74 -3.63
C THR A 95 11.15 11.81 -5.13
N ASP A 96 12.18 12.16 -5.91
CA ASP A 96 12.10 12.13 -7.37
C ASP A 96 11.73 10.74 -7.89
N GLN A 97 12.27 9.69 -7.26
CA GLN A 97 11.95 8.30 -7.61
C GLN A 97 10.48 7.97 -7.33
N PHE A 98 9.95 8.41 -6.20
CA PHE A 98 8.53 8.24 -5.88
C PHE A 98 7.65 8.91 -6.94
N THR A 99 7.93 10.18 -7.23
CA THR A 99 7.18 10.98 -8.20
C THR A 99 7.22 10.36 -9.60
N ALA A 100 8.40 9.91 -10.05
CA ALA A 100 8.57 9.28 -11.34
C ALA A 100 7.79 7.96 -11.47
N LYS A 101 7.80 7.11 -10.44
CA LYS A 101 7.05 5.84 -10.44
C LYS A 101 5.54 6.07 -10.46
N LEU A 102 5.04 6.99 -9.62
CA LEU A 102 3.62 7.31 -9.59
C LEU A 102 3.13 7.94 -10.91
N ALA A 103 3.96 8.81 -11.53
CA ALA A 103 3.67 9.37 -12.84
C ALA A 103 3.62 8.29 -13.93
N ALA A 104 4.50 7.29 -13.88
CA ALA A 104 4.46 6.16 -14.82
C ALA A 104 3.17 5.33 -14.70
N LEU A 105 2.73 5.06 -13.47
CA LEU A 105 1.45 4.37 -13.21
C LEU A 105 0.25 5.21 -13.68
N SER A 106 0.27 6.52 -13.42
CA SER A 106 -0.77 7.44 -13.89
C SER A 106 -0.85 7.49 -15.41
N LYS A 107 0.29 7.55 -16.09
CA LYS A 107 0.34 7.49 -17.56
C LYS A 107 -0.17 6.15 -18.09
N ALA A 108 0.19 5.03 -17.46
CA ALA A 108 -0.28 3.71 -17.87
C ALA A 108 -1.80 3.55 -17.74
N ALA A 109 -2.42 4.27 -16.81
CA ALA A 109 -3.87 4.34 -16.64
C ALA A 109 -4.55 5.40 -17.54
N ASN A 110 -3.80 6.07 -18.44
CA ASN A 110 -4.29 7.19 -19.27
C ASN A 110 -4.89 8.35 -18.46
N CYS A 111 -4.30 8.68 -17.31
CA CYS A 111 -4.75 9.84 -16.54
C CYS A 111 -4.45 11.14 -17.29
N GLY A 112 -5.47 11.95 -17.52
CA GLY A 112 -5.34 13.27 -18.16
C GLY A 112 -5.42 13.28 -19.69
N SER A 113 -5.84 12.17 -20.31
CA SER A 113 -6.28 12.15 -21.71
C SER A 113 -7.69 12.71 -21.89
#